data_AF-F4RS30-F1
#
_entry.id   AF-F4RS30-F1
#
_cell.length_a   1.000
_cell.length_b   1.000
_cell.length_c   1.000
_cell.angle_alpha   90.00
_cell.angle_beta   90.00
_cell.angle_gamma   90.00
#
_symmetry.space_group_name_H-M   'P 1'
#
loop_
_entity.id
_entity.type
_entity.pdbx_description
1 polymer ?
#
loop_
_entity_poly.entity_id
_entity_poly.type
_entity_poly.pdbx_seq_one_letter_code
_entity_poly.pdbx_strand_id
1 'polypeptide(L)'
;MLMKPVRILPPRMSPKVLKLIEKARAEGQNLEAMDHLLDMLDFGEMTHYASLTTRLSCEGANYPDWIARLDQTIWTLANKRFYLQSPPSEITTLLDLVLDEVVLAMIHATVHCTVSHALGNMRGAHDAVMWIKWFYDINRSHKGCVFGENESLSLA
;
A
#
# COMPACT_ATOMS: atom_id res chain seq x y z
N MET A 1 25.33 4.74 5.63
CA MET A 1 24.60 3.64 6.30
C MET A 1 23.86 2.83 5.23
N LEU A 2 24.15 1.53 5.10
CA LEU A 2 23.36 0.63 4.26
C LEU A 2 22.03 0.39 4.96
N MET A 3 20.93 0.94 4.42
CA MET A 3 19.59 0.65 4.95
C MET A 3 19.35 -0.86 4.84
N LYS A 4 19.10 -1.51 5.97
CA LYS A 4 18.70 -2.92 5.98
C LYS A 4 17.47 -3.08 5.06
N PRO A 5 17.43 -4.11 4.21
CA PRO A 5 16.27 -4.34 3.37
C PRO A 5 15.04 -4.47 4.26
N VAL A 6 14.08 -3.57 4.05
CA VAL A 6 12.79 -3.62 4.72
C VAL A 6 12.14 -4.94 4.35
N ARG A 7 11.81 -5.75 5.34
CA ARG A 7 11.13 -7.03 5.14
C ARG A 7 9.76 -6.77 4.51
N ILE A 8 9.58 -7.16 3.25
CA ILE A 8 8.27 -7.20 2.62
C ILE A 8 7.49 -8.29 3.36
N LEU A 9 6.40 -7.90 4.00
CA LEU A 9 5.49 -8.87 4.60
C LEU A 9 4.76 -9.60 3.47
N PRO A 10 4.49 -10.91 3.62
CA PRO A 10 3.66 -11.61 2.65
C PRO A 10 2.34 -10.86 2.49
N PRO A 11 1.90 -10.60 1.24
CA PRO A 11 0.57 -10.09 0.98
C PRO A 11 -0.46 -11.01 1.63
N ARG A 12 -1.52 -10.42 2.17
CA ARG A 12 -2.60 -11.15 2.83
C ARG A 12 -3.92 -10.57 2.36
N MET A 13 -4.83 -11.45 1.98
CA MET A 13 -6.21 -11.10 1.74
C MET A 13 -7.01 -11.23 3.02
N SER A 14 -7.94 -10.31 3.29
CA SER A 14 -8.82 -10.48 4.43
C SER A 14 -9.67 -11.75 4.32
N PRO A 15 -9.94 -12.44 5.45
CA PRO A 15 -10.82 -13.61 5.47
C PRO A 15 -12.22 -13.35 4.94
N LYS A 16 -12.68 -12.08 4.99
CA LYS A 16 -13.99 -11.68 4.46
C LYS A 16 -14.00 -11.76 2.93
N VAL A 17 -12.98 -11.23 2.26
CA VAL A 17 -12.88 -11.26 0.79
C VAL A 17 -12.69 -12.68 0.29
N LEU A 18 -11.86 -13.49 0.96
CA LEU A 18 -11.69 -14.91 0.63
C LEU A 18 -13.03 -15.67 0.61
N LYS A 19 -13.86 -15.50 1.66
CA LYS A 19 -15.19 -16.13 1.72
C LYS A 19 -16.12 -15.67 0.59
N LEU A 20 -16.03 -14.41 0.18
CA LEU A 20 -16.83 -13.89 -0.92
C LEU A 20 -16.40 -14.45 -2.27
N ILE A 21 -15.08 -14.63 -2.49
CA ILE A 21 -14.53 -15.28 -3.68
C ILE A 21 -14.98 -16.75 -3.74
N GLU A 22 -14.82 -17.49 -2.64
CA GLU A 22 -15.24 -18.90 -2.55
C GLU A 22 -16.72 -19.07 -2.87
N LYS A 23 -17.57 -18.19 -2.30
CA LYS A 23 -19.00 -18.16 -2.58
C LYS A 23 -19.28 -17.88 -4.06
N ALA A 24 -18.65 -16.86 -4.64
CA ALA A 24 -18.85 -16.51 -6.04
C ALA A 24 -18.40 -17.63 -7.00
N ARG A 25 -17.32 -18.35 -6.68
CA ARG A 25 -16.89 -19.55 -7.41
C ARG A 25 -17.94 -20.65 -7.34
N ALA A 26 -18.47 -20.93 -6.15
CA ALA A 26 -19.50 -21.95 -5.96
C ALA A 26 -20.80 -21.62 -6.72
N GLU A 27 -21.09 -20.34 -6.92
CA GLU A 27 -22.23 -19.85 -7.71
C GLU A 27 -21.97 -19.81 -9.22
N GLY A 28 -20.77 -20.19 -9.69
CA GLY A 28 -20.41 -20.20 -11.11
C GLY A 28 -20.24 -18.81 -11.72
N GLN A 29 -19.94 -17.78 -10.92
CA GLN A 29 -19.67 -16.44 -11.42
C GLN A 29 -18.34 -16.40 -12.20
N ASN A 30 -18.27 -15.54 -13.24
CA ASN A 30 -17.01 -15.26 -13.92
C ASN A 30 -16.12 -14.36 -13.04
N LEU A 31 -14.93 -14.84 -12.67
CA LEU A 31 -13.97 -14.17 -11.80
C LEU A 31 -12.64 -13.82 -12.48
N GLU A 32 -12.57 -13.90 -13.81
CA GLU A 32 -11.31 -13.66 -14.57
C GLU A 32 -10.63 -12.33 -14.21
N ALA A 33 -11.41 -11.25 -14.08
CA ALA A 33 -10.89 -9.95 -13.66
C ALA A 33 -10.32 -9.95 -12.23
N MET A 34 -10.87 -10.76 -11.32
CA MET A 34 -10.33 -10.91 -9.96
C MET A 34 -9.10 -11.80 -9.97
N ASP A 35 -9.08 -12.89 -10.74
CA ASP A 35 -7.95 -13.82 -10.80
C ASP A 35 -6.67 -13.08 -11.23
N HIS A 36 -6.74 -12.22 -12.25
CA HIS A 36 -5.63 -11.34 -12.63
C HIS A 36 -5.14 -10.41 -11.52
N LEU A 37 -6.04 -9.93 -10.65
CA LEU A 37 -5.69 -9.10 -9.50
C LEU A 37 -5.13 -9.93 -8.34
N LEU A 38 -5.62 -11.14 -8.15
CA LEU A 38 -5.15 -12.08 -7.13
C LEU A 38 -3.73 -12.56 -7.41
N ASP A 39 -3.34 -12.69 -8.68
CA ASP A 39 -1.97 -13.03 -9.08
C ASP A 39 -0.97 -12.00 -8.53
N MET A 40 -1.35 -10.73 -8.42
CA MET A 40 -0.51 -9.69 -7.81
C MET A 40 -0.28 -9.89 -6.30
N LEU A 41 -1.18 -10.62 -5.61
CA LEU A 41 -0.99 -11.00 -4.21
C LEU A 41 -0.12 -12.27 -4.08
N ASP A 42 0.42 -12.83 -5.16
CA ASP A 42 1.51 -13.78 -5.01
C ASP A 42 2.74 -13.10 -4.40
N PHE A 43 3.43 -13.79 -3.49
CA PHE A 43 4.57 -13.19 -2.80
C PHE A 43 5.74 -12.88 -3.74
N GLY A 44 5.96 -13.73 -4.74
CA GLY A 44 6.98 -13.52 -5.77
C GLY A 44 6.65 -12.29 -6.62
N GLU A 45 5.40 -12.20 -7.11
CA GLU A 45 4.92 -11.07 -7.90
C GLU A 45 4.97 -9.74 -7.12
N MET A 46 4.50 -9.73 -5.88
CA MET A 46 4.55 -8.53 -5.03
C MET A 46 5.99 -8.09 -4.72
N THR A 47 6.90 -9.06 -4.49
CA THR A 47 8.33 -8.76 -4.29
C THR A 47 8.95 -8.18 -5.56
N HIS A 48 8.62 -8.76 -6.72
CA HIS A 48 9.08 -8.28 -8.01
C HIS A 48 8.58 -6.85 -8.27
N TYR A 49 7.27 -6.61 -8.11
CA TYR A 49 6.66 -5.28 -8.20
C TYR A 49 7.38 -4.24 -7.32
N ALA A 50 7.61 -4.58 -6.05
CA ALA A 50 8.29 -3.70 -5.10
C ALA A 50 9.74 -3.39 -5.50
N SER A 51 10.43 -4.31 -6.18
CA SER A 51 11.80 -4.13 -6.66
C SER A 51 11.89 -3.20 -7.89
N LEU A 52 10.86 -3.19 -8.73
CA LEU A 52 10.79 -2.38 -9.95
C LEU A 52 10.17 -1.00 -9.73
N THR A 53 9.46 -0.81 -8.62
CA THR A 53 8.74 0.44 -8.32
C THR A 53 9.55 1.35 -7.41
N THR A 54 9.54 2.65 -7.70
CA THR A 54 10.13 3.65 -6.80
C THR A 54 9.42 3.65 -5.45
N ARG A 55 10.16 3.38 -4.39
CA ARG A 55 9.62 3.38 -3.02
C ARG A 55 9.38 4.80 -2.51
N LEU A 56 8.41 4.96 -1.62
CA LEU A 56 8.18 6.21 -0.92
C LEU A 56 9.34 6.48 0.06
N SER A 57 10.02 7.61 -0.14
CA SER A 57 11.13 8.04 0.71
C SER A 57 10.69 8.24 2.16
N CYS A 58 11.61 8.08 3.11
CA CYS A 58 11.33 8.25 4.54
C CYS A 58 10.82 9.66 4.90
N GLU A 59 11.11 10.66 4.08
CA GLU A 59 10.66 12.06 4.27
C GLU A 59 9.43 12.41 3.42
N GLY A 60 8.94 11.46 2.62
CA GLY A 60 7.82 11.64 1.71
C GLY A 60 8.10 12.61 0.56
N ALA A 61 9.37 12.97 0.29
CA ALA A 61 9.78 13.95 -0.72
C ALA A 61 9.20 13.64 -2.12
N ASN A 62 9.16 12.35 -2.47
CA ASN A 62 8.64 11.83 -3.74
C ASN A 62 7.17 11.36 -3.67
N TYR A 63 6.38 11.81 -2.70
CA TYR A 63 4.98 11.40 -2.55
C TYR A 63 4.13 11.61 -3.82
N PRO A 64 4.19 12.76 -4.52
CA PRO A 64 3.40 12.97 -5.75
C PRO A 64 3.72 11.96 -6.86
N ASP A 65 5.00 11.63 -7.05
CA ASP A 65 5.41 10.68 -8.08
C ASP A 65 5.06 9.23 -7.69
N TRP A 66 5.19 8.91 -6.39
CA TRP A 66 4.84 7.60 -5.85
C TRP A 66 3.35 7.31 -6.02
N ILE A 67 2.47 8.26 -5.66
CA ILE A 67 1.02 8.08 -5.80
C ILE A 67 0.60 7.98 -7.27
N ALA A 68 1.21 8.78 -8.16
CA ALA A 68 0.93 8.73 -9.59
C ALA A 68 1.29 7.36 -10.21
N ARG A 69 2.42 6.76 -9.80
CA ARG A 69 2.82 5.41 -10.25
C ARG A 69 1.88 4.32 -9.72
N LEU A 70 1.41 4.43 -8.48
CA LEU A 70 0.41 3.51 -7.94
C LEU A 70 -0.89 3.57 -8.76
N ASP A 71 -1.43 4.78 -8.99
CA ASP A 71 -2.64 4.95 -9.82
C ASP A 71 -2.45 4.43 -11.25
N GLN A 72 -1.27 4.64 -11.87
CA GLN A 72 -0.97 4.08 -13.19
C GLN A 72 -0.97 2.54 -13.19
N THR A 73 -0.46 1.93 -12.13
CA THR A 73 -0.45 0.47 -12.00
C THR A 73 -1.88 -0.06 -11.83
N ILE A 74 -2.68 0.57 -10.97
CA ILE A 74 -4.09 0.24 -10.77
C ILE A 74 -4.89 0.37 -12.07
N TRP A 75 -4.65 1.43 -12.84
CA TRP A 75 -5.26 1.58 -14.16
C TRP A 75 -4.89 0.43 -15.10
N THR A 76 -3.64 -0.01 -15.09
CA THR A 76 -3.16 -1.10 -15.96
C THR A 76 -3.81 -2.43 -15.58
N LEU A 77 -3.98 -2.70 -14.27
CA LEU A 77 -4.50 -3.97 -13.77
C LEU A 77 -6.03 -4.06 -13.77
N ALA A 78 -6.71 -2.95 -13.44
CA ALA A 78 -8.15 -2.94 -13.16
C ALA A 78 -8.94 -1.88 -13.93
N ASN A 79 -8.30 -1.09 -14.80
CA ASN A 79 -8.93 -0.03 -15.57
C ASN A 79 -9.68 1.00 -14.68
N LYS A 80 -9.11 1.34 -13.51
CA LYS A 80 -9.62 2.39 -12.61
C LYS A 80 -8.63 3.56 -12.46
N ARG A 81 -8.90 4.69 -13.12
CA ARG A 81 -8.04 5.89 -13.02
C ARG A 81 -8.29 6.62 -11.72
N PHE A 82 -7.22 7.16 -11.15
CA PHE A 82 -7.28 8.02 -9.97
C PHE A 82 -8.01 7.36 -8.79
N TYR A 83 -7.96 6.03 -8.70
CA TYR A 83 -8.65 5.25 -7.68
C TYR A 83 -8.30 5.73 -6.26
N LEU A 84 -7.03 6.10 -6.03
CA LEU A 84 -6.57 6.56 -4.74
C LEU A 84 -6.91 8.04 -4.47
N GLN A 85 -7.00 8.87 -5.51
CA GLN A 85 -7.27 10.31 -5.41
C GLN A 85 -8.76 10.64 -5.38
N SER A 86 -9.56 9.80 -6.02
CA SER A 86 -11.01 9.94 -6.15
C SER A 86 -11.62 8.55 -5.97
N PRO A 87 -11.60 8.03 -4.72
CA PRO A 87 -12.16 6.71 -4.45
C PRO A 87 -13.66 6.70 -4.78
N PRO A 88 -14.21 5.55 -5.21
CA PRO A 88 -15.65 5.42 -5.41
C PRO A 88 -16.38 5.72 -4.09
N SER A 89 -17.55 6.36 -4.20
CA SER A 89 -18.38 6.70 -3.03
C SER A 89 -18.83 5.46 -2.25
N GLU A 90 -18.92 4.31 -2.92
CA GLU A 90 -19.26 3.02 -2.32
C GLU A 90 -18.40 1.90 -2.92
N ILE A 91 -17.80 1.09 -2.04
CA ILE A 91 -17.08 -0.16 -2.40
C ILE A 91 -18.06 -1.30 -2.14
N THR A 92 -18.78 -1.72 -3.18
CA THR A 92 -19.86 -2.71 -3.05
C THR A 92 -19.63 -3.95 -3.88
N THR A 93 -18.73 -3.92 -4.86
CA THR A 93 -18.45 -5.08 -5.71
C THR A 93 -17.31 -5.92 -5.16
N LEU A 94 -17.34 -7.23 -5.44
CA LEU A 94 -16.24 -8.13 -5.11
C LEU A 94 -14.93 -7.70 -5.77
N LEU A 95 -15.00 -7.17 -7.00
CA LEU A 95 -13.85 -6.62 -7.71
C LEU A 95 -13.22 -5.45 -6.95
N ASP A 96 -14.03 -4.50 -6.47
CA ASP A 96 -13.52 -3.36 -5.71
C ASP A 96 -12.87 -3.79 -4.39
N LEU A 97 -13.45 -4.78 -3.71
CA LEU A 97 -12.89 -5.34 -2.47
C LEU A 97 -11.54 -6.03 -2.71
N VAL A 98 -11.43 -6.84 -3.76
CA VAL A 98 -10.16 -7.49 -4.14
C VAL A 98 -9.13 -6.44 -4.52
N LEU A 99 -9.52 -5.44 -5.32
CA LEU A 99 -8.62 -4.37 -5.71
C LEU A 99 -8.10 -3.60 -4.49
N ASP A 100 -8.96 -3.26 -3.52
CA ASP A 100 -8.54 -2.52 -2.34
C ASP A 100 -7.48 -3.26 -1.51
N GLU A 101 -7.62 -4.58 -1.36
CA GLU A 101 -6.63 -5.46 -0.70
C GLU A 101 -5.30 -5.49 -1.48
N VAL A 102 -5.36 -5.58 -2.81
CA VAL A 102 -4.18 -5.55 -3.69
C VAL A 102 -3.44 -4.22 -3.55
N VAL A 103 -4.16 -3.10 -3.62
CA VAL A 103 -3.55 -1.77 -3.50
C VAL A 103 -2.96 -1.56 -2.11
N LEU A 104 -3.64 -2.03 -1.06
CA LEU A 104 -3.10 -1.96 0.30
C LEU A 104 -1.79 -2.75 0.41
N ALA A 105 -1.72 -3.95 -0.16
CA ALA A 105 -0.48 -4.73 -0.22
C ALA A 105 0.65 -4.00 -0.98
N MET A 106 0.34 -3.39 -2.12
CA MET A 106 1.30 -2.58 -2.90
C MET A 106 1.81 -1.37 -2.11
N ILE A 107 0.92 -0.69 -1.37
CA ILE A 107 1.30 0.41 -0.46
C ILE A 107 2.28 -0.14 0.57
N HIS A 108 1.94 -1.22 1.29
CA HIS A 108 2.82 -1.81 2.31
C HIS A 108 4.21 -2.20 1.77
N ALA A 109 4.26 -2.73 0.54
CA ALA A 109 5.49 -3.15 -0.10
C ALA A 109 6.38 -1.96 -0.53
N THR A 110 5.77 -0.83 -0.90
CA THR A 110 6.47 0.32 -1.48
C THR A 110 6.69 1.48 -0.52
N VAL A 111 6.06 1.51 0.66
CA VAL A 111 6.35 2.53 1.68
C VAL A 111 7.65 2.27 2.44
N HIS A 112 8.16 3.31 3.10
CA HIS A 112 9.26 3.19 4.06
C HIS A 112 8.83 2.36 5.29
N CYS A 113 9.75 1.59 5.90
CA CYS A 113 9.42 0.67 7.01
C CYS A 113 8.75 1.36 8.21
N THR A 114 9.22 2.55 8.58
CA THR A 114 8.63 3.34 9.68
C THR A 114 7.15 3.63 9.44
N VAL A 115 6.79 3.95 8.19
CA VAL A 115 5.41 4.21 7.78
C VAL A 115 4.63 2.89 7.72
N SER A 116 5.25 1.82 7.21
CA SER A 116 4.64 0.50 7.11
C SER A 116 4.16 -0.06 8.45
N HIS A 117 4.97 0.09 9.52
CA HIS A 117 4.56 -0.37 10.86
C HIS A 117 3.34 0.38 11.41
N ALA A 118 3.24 1.68 11.13
CA ALA A 118 2.11 2.49 11.57
C ALA A 118 0.83 2.26 10.75
N LEU A 119 0.96 1.77 9.51
CA LEU A 119 -0.17 1.43 8.64
C LEU A 119 -0.94 0.16 9.05
N GLY A 120 -0.44 -0.65 9.99
CA GLY A 120 -0.98 -1.98 10.31
C GLY A 120 -2.45 -2.05 10.77
N ASN A 121 -3.12 -0.90 10.94
CA ASN A 121 -4.53 -0.80 11.34
C ASN A 121 -5.46 -0.18 10.26
N MET A 122 -4.94 0.16 9.08
CA MET A 122 -5.76 0.80 8.04
C MET A 122 -6.72 -0.20 7.41
N ARG A 123 -7.98 0.24 7.22
CA ARG A 123 -9.07 -0.62 6.73
C ARG A 123 -9.23 -0.63 5.21
N GLY A 124 -8.58 0.29 4.51
CA GLY A 124 -8.60 0.34 3.05
C GLY A 124 -7.48 1.19 2.46
N ALA A 125 -7.31 1.09 1.14
CA ALA A 125 -6.18 1.70 0.46
C ALA A 125 -6.24 3.24 0.47
N HIS A 126 -7.43 3.83 0.30
CA HIS A 126 -7.61 5.27 0.37
C HIS A 126 -7.29 5.82 1.77
N ASP A 127 -7.79 5.17 2.82
CA ASP A 127 -7.49 5.55 4.22
C ASP A 127 -5.99 5.51 4.50
N ALA A 128 -5.30 4.48 4.01
CA ALA A 128 -3.85 4.37 4.10
C ALA A 128 -3.15 5.56 3.43
N VAL A 129 -3.55 5.93 2.21
CA VAL A 129 -2.99 7.08 1.48
C VAL A 129 -3.25 8.40 2.23
N MET A 130 -4.47 8.62 2.73
CA MET A 130 -4.82 9.82 3.49
C MET A 130 -4.02 9.93 4.78
N TRP A 131 -3.82 8.80 5.47
CA TRP A 131 -2.98 8.76 6.66
C TRP A 131 -1.51 9.04 6.35
N ILE A 132 -0.96 8.46 5.27
CA ILE A 132 0.43 8.71 4.85
C ILE A 132 0.63 10.20 4.51
N LYS A 133 -0.33 10.80 3.80
CA LYS A 133 -0.31 12.23 3.48
C LYS A 133 -0.27 13.07 4.75
N TRP A 134 -1.19 12.82 5.67
CA TRP A 134 -1.24 13.49 6.98
C TRP A 134 0.05 13.32 7.77
N PHE A 135 0.61 12.10 7.82
CA PHE A 135 1.86 11.79 8.51
C PHE A 135 3.00 12.68 8.00
N TYR A 136 3.13 12.85 6.69
CA TYR A 136 4.17 13.72 6.13
C TYR A 136 3.87 15.20 6.29
N ASP A 137 2.62 15.63 6.19
CA ASP A 137 2.25 17.03 6.37
C ASP A 137 2.55 17.51 7.81
N ILE A 138 2.32 16.66 8.82
CA ILE A 138 2.73 16.93 10.20
C ILE A 138 4.25 16.92 10.35
N ASN A 139 4.93 15.86 9.89
CA ASN A 139 6.38 15.75 10.07
C ASN A 139 7.17 16.83 9.31
N ARG A 140 6.66 17.33 8.18
CA ARG A 140 7.22 18.49 7.46
C ARG A 140 7.01 19.79 8.22
N SER A 141 5.84 19.96 8.84
CA SER A 141 5.56 21.12 9.70
C SER A 141 6.43 21.13 10.97
N HIS A 142 6.91 19.97 11.41
CA HIS A 142 7.79 19.80 12.56
C HIS A 142 9.28 19.74 12.20
N LYS A 143 9.69 19.91 10.93
CA LYS A 143 11.12 20.10 10.58
C LYS A 143 11.71 21.43 11.09
N GLY A 144 10.93 22.22 11.83
CA GLY A 144 11.42 23.30 12.71
C GLY A 144 11.65 22.91 14.18
N CYS A 145 11.29 21.68 14.60
CA CYS A 145 11.42 21.21 15.98
C CYS A 145 11.72 19.71 16.05
N VAL A 146 13.00 19.41 16.30
CA VAL A 146 13.52 18.22 17.01
C VAL A 146 13.46 16.87 16.26
N PHE A 147 14.46 16.62 15.41
CA PHE A 147 15.33 15.46 15.65
C PHE A 147 16.65 16.00 16.20
N GLY A 148 16.60 16.37 17.49
CA GLY A 148 17.79 16.65 18.26
C GLY A 148 18.63 15.38 18.32
N GLU A 149 19.89 15.52 17.92
CA GLU A 149 20.96 14.63 18.30
C GLU A 149 20.81 14.25 19.79
N ASN A 150 20.70 12.96 20.07
CA ASN A 150 21.06 12.43 21.37
C ASN A 150 21.28 10.93 21.23
N GLU A 151 22.54 10.55 21.07
CA GLU A 151 23.17 9.56 21.94
C GLU A 151 24.70 9.60 21.73
N SER A 152 25.32 10.69 22.18
CA SER A 152 26.66 10.61 22.78
C SER A 152 26.48 10.15 24.23
N LEU A 153 26.28 8.84 24.40
CA LEU A 153 26.54 8.13 25.64
C LEU A 153 27.86 7.37 25.46
N SER A 154 28.97 8.04 25.78
CA SER A 154 30.17 7.35 26.22
C SER A 154 30.56 7.93 27.57
N LEU A 155 30.17 7.18 28.61
CA LEU A 155 30.82 7.16 29.90
C LEU A 155 32.23 6.58 29.68
N ALA A 156 33.26 7.42 29.89
CA ALA A 156 34.59 7.05 30.34
C ALA A 156 35.26 8.29 30.96
#